data_AF-A0A933VZV4-F1
#
_entry.id   AF-A0A933VZV4-F1
#
_cell.length_a   1.000
_cell.length_b   1.000
_cell.length_c   1.000
_cell.angle_alpha   90.00
_cell.angle_beta   90.00
_cell.angle_gamma   90.00
#
_symmetry.space_group_name_H-M   'P 1'
#
loop_
_entity.id
_entity.type
_entity.pdbx_description
1 polymer ?
#
loop_
_entity_poly.entity_id
_entity_poly.type
_entity_poly.pdbx_seq_one_letter_code
_entity_poly.pdbx_strand_id
1 'polypeptide(L)' 'MSGAPANTQGASTVDDPIRCAKCGRDDLPLQPDPEIDAVWFCAPCWEERTRTTAIHEFGYDNDIGEE' A
#
# COMPACT_ATOMS: atom_id res chain seq x y z
N MET A 1 -38.97 17.04 -32.89
CA MET A 1 -37.91 16.04 -32.63
C MET A 1 -36.72 16.81 -32.08
N SER A 2 -36.72 17.14 -30.79
CA SER A 2 -35.69 17.98 -30.18
C SER A 2 -34.76 17.08 -29.37
N GLY A 3 -33.54 16.91 -29.89
CA GLY A 3 -32.54 15.97 -29.37
C GLY A 3 -32.05 16.36 -27.98
N ALA A 4 -31.85 15.34 -27.14
CA ALA A 4 -31.19 15.46 -25.85
C ALA A 4 -29.66 15.53 -26.06
N PRO A 5 -28.94 16.44 -25.37
CA PRO A 5 -27.48 16.36 -25.32
C PRO A 5 -27.08 15.19 -24.39
N ALA A 6 -26.49 14.15 -24.98
CA ALA A 6 -25.87 13.06 -24.25
C ALA A 6 -24.74 13.61 -23.36
N ASN A 7 -24.98 13.64 -22.04
CA ASN A 7 -23.94 13.89 -21.05
C ASN A 7 -23.10 12.61 -20.90
N THR A 8 -22.08 12.48 -21.74
CA THR A 8 -21.00 11.52 -21.52
C THR A 8 -20.09 12.11 -20.46
N GLN A 9 -20.38 11.78 -19.21
CA GLN A 9 -19.50 12.07 -18.08
C GLN A 9 -18.14 11.44 -18.39
N GLY A 10 -17.14 12.32 -18.61
CA GLY A 10 -15.78 11.92 -18.93
C GLY A 10 -15.25 11.00 -17.84
N ALA A 11 -14.74 9.86 -18.27
CA ALA A 11 -13.98 8.95 -17.43
C ALA A 11 -12.91 9.76 -16.68
N SER A 12 -13.09 9.92 -15.38
CA SER A 12 -12.06 10.43 -14.48
C SER A 12 -10.99 9.36 -14.35
N THR A 13 -10.19 9.15 -15.40
CA THR A 13 -8.88 8.50 -15.26
C THR A 13 -7.93 9.56 -14.72
N VAL A 14 -8.16 9.95 -13.46
CA VAL A 14 -7.14 10.65 -12.69
C VAL A 14 -6.07 9.61 -12.48
N ASP A 15 -5.01 9.70 -13.28
CA ASP A 15 -3.74 9.02 -13.09
C ASP A 15 -3.15 9.56 -11.78
N ASP A 16 -3.78 9.22 -10.64
CA ASP A 16 -3.28 9.64 -9.33
C ASP A 16 -1.95 8.90 -9.14
N PRO A 17 -0.84 9.64 -8.98
CA PRO A 17 0.45 9.01 -8.85
C PRO A 17 0.43 8.12 -7.60
N ILE A 18 0.50 6.81 -7.84
CA ILE A 18 0.59 5.82 -6.78
C ILE A 18 1.83 6.17 -5.94
N ARG A 19 1.66 6.28 -4.62
CA ARG A 19 2.69 6.70 -3.66
C ARG A 19 2.74 5.76 -2.46
N CYS A 20 3.90 5.70 -1.81
CA CYS A 20 4.07 4.88 -0.61
C CYS A 20 3.14 5.36 0.52
N ALA A 21 2.30 4.47 1.03
CA ALA A 21 1.38 4.78 2.12
C ALA A 21 2.08 5.12 3.45
N LYS A 22 3.32 4.67 3.66
CA LYS A 22 4.10 4.94 4.89
C LYS A 22 4.87 6.26 4.85
N CYS A 23 5.59 6.53 3.76
CA CYS A 23 6.49 7.70 3.66
C CYS A 23 6.11 8.72 2.58
N GLY A 24 5.10 8.45 1.76
CA GLY A 24 4.61 9.35 0.72
C GLY A 24 5.48 9.43 -0.54
N ARG A 25 6.58 8.68 -0.62
CA ARG A 25 7.48 8.65 -1.79
C ARG A 25 6.86 7.93 -2.98
N ASP A 26 6.97 8.53 -4.15
CA ASP A 26 6.60 8.00 -5.48
C ASP A 26 7.82 7.83 -6.41
N ASP A 27 9.02 8.23 -5.96
CA ASP A 27 10.28 8.12 -6.71
C ASP A 27 10.92 6.71 -6.67
N LEU A 28 10.37 5.82 -5.86
CA LEU A 28 10.87 4.46 -5.62
C LEU A 28 9.90 3.41 -6.17
N PRO A 29 10.38 2.20 -6.53
CA PRO A 29 9.50 1.11 -6.89
C PRO A 29 8.56 0.77 -5.73
N LEU A 30 7.27 0.81 -6.02
CA LEU A 30 6.18 0.55 -5.10
C LEU A 30 5.67 -0.87 -5.28
N GLN A 31 5.46 -1.57 -4.16
CA GLN A 31 4.86 -2.90 -4.12
C GLN A 31 3.44 -2.80 -3.53
N PRO A 32 2.44 -3.43 -4.16
CA PRO A 32 1.10 -3.50 -3.59
C PRO A 32 1.10 -4.39 -2.35
N ASP A 33 0.35 -3.98 -1.34
CA ASP A 33 0.10 -4.79 -0.16
C ASP A 33 -0.89 -5.93 -0.51
N PRO A 34 -0.55 -7.21 -0.26
CA PRO A 34 -1.43 -8.34 -0.55
C PRO A 34 -2.57 -8.49 0.46
N GLU A 35 -2.51 -7.82 1.61
CA GLU A 35 -3.54 -7.84 2.66
C GLU A 35 -4.52 -6.67 2.50
N ILE A 36 -4.09 -5.56 1.88
CA ILE A 36 -4.89 -4.33 1.76
C ILE A 36 -4.92 -3.83 0.31
N ASP A 37 -6.10 -3.90 -0.31
CA ASP A 37 -6.35 -3.34 -1.63
C ASP A 37 -6.06 -1.83 -1.69
N ALA A 38 -5.52 -1.41 -2.83
CA ALA A 38 -5.15 -0.01 -3.10
C ALA A 38 -4.16 0.61 -2.09
N VAL A 39 -3.32 -0.21 -1.45
CA VAL A 39 -2.20 0.25 -0.63
C VAL A 39 -0.89 -0.19 -1.28
N TRP A 40 0.05 0.75 -1.38
CA TRP A 40 1.37 0.51 -1.94
C TRP A 40 2.47 0.98 -0.99
N PHE A 41 3.56 0.22 -0.91
CA PHE A 41 4.72 0.55 -0.10
C PHE A 41 5.97 0.57 -0.96
N CYS A 42 6.85 1.54 -0.75
CA CYS A 42 8.16 1.51 -1.40
C CYS A 42 9.02 0.37 -0.84
N ALA A 43 9.93 -0.16 -1.66
CA ALA A 43 10.86 -1.23 -1.29
C ALA A 43 11.41 -1.14 0.16
N PRO A 44 11.97 -0.01 0.63
CA PRO A 44 12.49 0.05 2.01
C PRO A 44 11.39 -0.09 3.07
N CYS A 45 10.22 0.51 2.87
CA CYS A 45 9.10 0.40 3.80
C CYS A 45 8.49 -1.01 3.80
N TRP A 46 8.48 -1.67 2.64
CA TRP A 46 8.04 -3.05 2.49
C TRP A 46 9.00 -4.05 3.17
N GLU A 47 10.31 -3.85 3.01
CA GLU A 47 11.34 -4.65 3.69
C GLU A 47 11.27 -4.48 5.20
N GLU A 48 11.09 -3.25 5.71
CA GLU A 48 10.90 -3.02 7.15
C GLU A 48 9.67 -3.77 7.70
N ARG A 49 8.56 -3.78 6.95
CA ARG A 49 7.34 -4.51 7.34
C ARG A 49 7.59 -6.01 7.37
N THR A 50 8.13 -6.56 6.28
CA THR A 50 8.43 -7.99 6.16
C THR A 50 9.43 -8.44 7.23
N ARG A 51 10.45 -7.61 7.51
CA ARG A 51 11.44 -7.86 8.56
C ARG A 51 10.80 -7.82 9.96
N THR A 52 9.89 -6.89 10.22
CA THR A 52 9.18 -6.81 11.50
C THR A 52 8.26 -8.01 11.69
N THR A 53 7.54 -8.44 10.65
CA THR A 53 6.75 -9.67 10.67
C THR A 53 7.62 -10.89 10.97
N ALA A 54 8.77 -11.02 10.28
CA ALA A 54 9.72 -12.10 10.56
C ALA A 54 10.27 -12.07 12.00
N ILE A 55 10.53 -10.89 12.56
CA ILE A 55 10.93 -10.76 13.97
C ILE A 55 9.78 -11.16 14.90
N HIS A 56 8.53 -10.84 14.56
CA HIS A 56 7.37 -11.21 15.37
C HIS A 56 7.03 -12.71 15.29
N GLU A 57 7.40 -13.39 14.21
CA GLU A 57 7.27 -14.85 14.06
C GLU A 57 8.41 -15.63 14.73
N PHE A 58 9.61 -15.04 14.88
CA PHE A 58 10.77 -15.68 15.50
C PHE A 58 11.12 -15.17 16.91
N GLY A 59 10.44 -14.14 17.40
CA GLY A 59 10.81 -13.38 18.61
C GLY A 59 9.86 -13.47 19.79
N TYR A 60 9.00 -14.50 19.85
CA TYR A 60 8.11 -14.72 21.00
C TYR A 60 8.16 -16.16 21.52
N ASP A 61 9.35 -16.76 21.60
CA ASP A 61 9.53 -18.07 22.25
C ASP A 61 10.79 -18.17 23.14
N ASN A 62 11.47 -17.09 23.53
CA ASN A 62 12.52 -17.21 24.55
C ASN A 62 12.59 -15.96 25.43
N ASP A 63 12.37 -16.18 26.73
CA ASP A 63 12.50 -15.26 27.87
C ASP A 63 11.30 -14.35 28.21
N ILE A 64 10.17 -14.96 28.55
CA ILE A 64 9.45 -14.57 29.79
C ILE A 64 9.80 -15.64 30.84
N GLY A 65 11.09 -15.72 31.18
CA GLY A 65 11.57 -16.48 32.33
C GLY A 65 11.14 -15.77 33.60
N GLU A 66 10.32 -16.45 34.38
CA GLU A 66 9.91 -16.09 35.73
C GLU A 66 11.13 -15.87 36.64
N GLU A 67 11.22 -14.71 37.30
CA GLU A 67 11.63 -14.58 38.71
C GLU A 67 11.25 -13.22 39.32
#